data_AF-Q6DMP0-F1
#
_entry.id   AF-Q6DMP0-F1
#
_cell.length_a   1.000
_cell.length_b   1.000
_cell.length_c   1.000
_cell.angle_alpha   90.00
_cell.angle_beta   90.00
_cell.angle_gamma   90.00
#
_symmetry.space_group_name_H-M   'P 1'
#
loop_
_entity.id
_entity.type
_entity.pdbx_description
1 polymer ?
#
loop_
_entity_poly.entity_id
_entity_poly.type
_entity_poly.pdbx_seq_one_letter_code
_entity_poly.pdbx_strand_id
1 'polypeptide(L)'
;VINDDAQRLLSQRVANDEAALLELIAAVTTLADGGEVTWAIDLNAGGAALLIALLIAAGQRLLYIPGRTVHHAAGSYRGEGKTDAKDAAIIADQARMRHDLQPLRAGDDIAVELRILTSRRSDLVADRTRAINRMRAQLLEYFPALERAFDYNKSRAALILLTGYQTPDALRSAGGARVAAFLRKRKARNADTVAATALQAAIAQHSIV
;
A
#
# COMPACT_ATOMS: atom_id res chain seq x y z
N VAL A 1 15.85 -14.03 18.54
CA VAL A 1 16.86 -13.44 19.45
C VAL A 1 18.22 -13.98 19.09
N ILE A 2 19.19 -13.08 18.94
CA ILE A 2 20.60 -13.40 18.76
C ILE A 2 21.40 -12.65 19.82
N ASN A 3 22.60 -13.15 20.17
CA ASN A 3 23.56 -12.40 20.97
C ASN A 3 24.50 -11.55 20.09
N ASP A 4 25.45 -10.86 20.72
CA ASP A 4 26.41 -9.97 20.06
C ASP A 4 27.33 -10.69 19.06
N ASP A 5 27.53 -11.99 19.23
CA ASP A 5 28.28 -12.88 18.33
C ASP A 5 27.41 -13.45 17.18
N ALA A 6 26.20 -12.92 17.00
CA ALA A 6 25.20 -13.39 16.04
C ALA A 6 24.74 -14.85 16.25
N GLN A 7 24.97 -15.42 17.44
CA GLN A 7 24.50 -16.75 17.80
C GLN A 7 23.01 -16.69 18.16
N ARG A 8 22.23 -17.61 17.60
CA ARG A 8 20.79 -17.68 17.82
C ARG A 8 20.48 -18.29 19.19
N LEU A 9 19.83 -17.51 20.05
CA LEU A 9 19.41 -17.95 21.38
C LEU A 9 17.95 -18.42 21.41
N LEU A 10 17.07 -17.74 20.66
CA LEU A 10 15.64 -18.06 20.61
C LEU A 10 15.08 -17.81 19.21
N SER A 11 14.28 -18.75 18.71
CA SER A 11 13.57 -18.65 17.44
C SER A 11 12.27 -19.45 17.52
N GLN A 12 11.15 -18.76 17.61
CA GLN A 12 9.84 -19.36 17.71
C GLN A 12 8.80 -18.52 16.97
N ARG A 13 7.70 -19.17 16.57
CA ARG A 13 6.48 -18.47 16.16
C ARG A 13 5.76 -18.00 17.40
N VAL A 14 5.21 -16.79 17.34
CA VAL A 14 4.46 -16.19 18.45
C VAL A 14 3.12 -15.73 17.89
N ALA A 15 2.05 -16.06 18.59
CA ALA A 15 0.73 -15.60 18.24
C ALA A 15 0.60 -14.09 18.53
N ASN A 16 -0.18 -13.40 17.70
CA ASN A 16 -0.37 -11.95 17.85
C ASN A 16 -1.48 -11.66 18.88
N ASP A 17 -1.26 -12.10 20.10
CA ASP A 17 -2.11 -11.87 21.27
C ASP A 17 -1.29 -11.30 22.43
N GLU A 18 -1.94 -10.53 23.30
CA GLU A 18 -1.25 -9.77 24.33
C GLU A 18 -0.50 -10.67 25.32
N ALA A 19 -1.10 -11.80 25.72
CA ALA A 19 -0.48 -12.72 26.67
C ALA A 19 0.80 -13.36 26.10
N ALA A 20 0.75 -13.92 24.89
CA ALA A 20 1.90 -14.55 24.26
C ALA A 20 3.03 -13.55 23.97
N LEU A 21 2.69 -12.30 23.63
CA LEU A 21 3.68 -11.24 23.41
C LEU A 21 4.32 -10.78 24.72
N LEU A 22 3.55 -10.65 25.81
CA LEU A 22 4.09 -10.35 27.14
C LEU A 22 5.00 -11.47 27.66
N GLU A 23 4.61 -12.73 27.45
CA GLU A 23 5.44 -13.90 27.75
C GLU A 23 6.75 -13.88 26.95
N LEU A 24 6.70 -13.54 25.66
CA LEU A 24 7.89 -13.36 24.85
C LEU A 24 8.80 -12.27 25.41
N ILE A 25 8.26 -11.09 25.73
CA ILE A 25 9.05 -9.98 26.27
C ILE A 25 9.71 -10.38 27.59
N ALA A 26 8.98 -11.03 28.48
CA ALA A 26 9.52 -11.53 29.74
C ALA A 26 10.62 -12.58 29.51
N ALA A 27 10.40 -13.55 28.62
CA ALA A 27 11.38 -14.59 28.30
C ALA A 27 12.69 -14.01 27.74
N VAL A 28 12.60 -13.01 26.84
CA VAL A 28 13.78 -12.35 26.26
C VAL A 28 14.50 -11.50 27.30
N THR A 29 13.76 -10.80 28.17
CA THR A 29 14.35 -9.98 29.23
C THR A 29 15.09 -10.85 30.26
N THR A 30 14.50 -11.99 30.64
CA THR A 30 15.15 -12.98 31.52
C THR A 30 16.39 -13.57 30.86
N LEU A 31 16.32 -13.90 29.57
CA LEU A 31 17.46 -14.43 28.81
C LEU A 31 18.64 -13.45 28.75
N ALA A 32 18.37 -12.15 28.80
CA ALA A 32 19.41 -11.13 28.80
C ALA A 32 20.13 -10.99 30.16
N ASP A 33 19.56 -11.53 31.25
CA ASP A 33 20.13 -11.52 32.60
C ASP A 33 20.66 -10.14 33.05
N GLY A 34 19.85 -9.10 32.83
CA GLY A 34 20.22 -7.71 33.13
C GLY A 34 21.04 -6.99 32.05
N GLY A 35 21.39 -7.68 30.96
CA GLY A 35 21.99 -7.09 29.76
C GLY A 35 21.01 -6.22 28.95
N GLU A 36 21.56 -5.39 28.06
CA GLU A 36 20.74 -4.55 27.18
C GLU A 36 20.00 -5.39 26.13
N VAL A 37 18.69 -5.18 26.01
CA VAL A 37 17.87 -5.80 24.96
C VAL A 37 17.53 -4.76 23.90
N THR A 38 17.89 -5.05 22.65
CA THR A 38 17.44 -4.27 21.49
C THR A 38 16.47 -5.10 20.65
N TRP A 39 15.26 -4.58 20.48
CA TRP A 39 14.24 -5.13 19.60
C TRP A 39 14.35 -4.48 18.22
N ALA A 40 14.07 -5.24 17.17
CA ALA A 40 14.03 -4.71 15.81
C ALA A 40 12.87 -5.31 15.03
N ILE A 41 12.15 -4.46 14.30
CA ILE A 41 10.99 -4.84 13.48
C ILE A 41 11.08 -4.21 12.09
N ASP A 42 10.51 -4.87 11.09
CA ASP A 42 10.43 -4.36 9.71
C ASP A 42 9.06 -3.79 9.33
N LEU A 43 8.11 -3.90 10.26
CA LEU A 43 6.78 -3.31 10.20
C LEU A 43 6.64 -2.31 11.35
N ASN A 44 6.24 -1.07 11.04
CA ASN A 44 5.96 -0.04 12.05
C ASN A 44 4.45 0.20 12.26
N ALA A 45 3.61 -0.72 11.75
CA ALA A 45 2.16 -0.63 11.75
C ALA A 45 1.51 -2.00 11.50
N GLY A 46 0.17 -2.05 11.50
CA GLY A 46 -0.59 -3.24 11.13
C GLY A 46 -0.39 -4.38 12.13
N GLY A 47 -0.01 -5.56 11.64
CA GLY A 47 0.20 -6.75 12.47
C GLY A 47 1.20 -6.56 13.62
N ALA A 48 2.14 -5.61 13.51
CA ALA A 48 3.12 -5.32 14.56
C ALA A 48 2.62 -4.31 15.61
N ALA A 49 1.44 -3.69 15.44
CA ALA A 49 1.00 -2.57 16.27
C ALA A 49 0.91 -2.92 17.76
N LEU A 50 0.38 -4.11 18.10
CA LEU A 50 0.27 -4.56 19.48
C LEU A 50 1.66 -4.78 20.12
N LEU A 51 2.55 -5.50 19.45
CA LEU A 51 3.93 -5.71 19.91
C LEU A 51 4.65 -4.37 20.13
N ILE A 52 4.52 -3.42 19.21
CA ILE A 52 5.09 -2.07 19.35
C ILE A 52 4.59 -1.40 20.62
N ALA A 53 3.27 -1.41 20.85
CA ALA A 53 2.67 -0.78 22.02
C ALA A 53 3.17 -1.41 23.33
N LEU A 54 3.24 -2.75 23.40
CA LEU A 54 3.72 -3.47 24.58
C LEU A 54 5.21 -3.22 24.84
N LEU A 55 6.05 -3.22 23.81
CA LEU A 55 7.48 -2.91 23.94
C LEU A 55 7.72 -1.49 24.44
N ILE A 56 6.98 -0.51 23.91
CA ILE A 56 7.04 0.89 24.37
C ILE A 56 6.58 1.00 25.82
N ALA A 57 5.45 0.37 26.19
CA ALA A 57 4.94 0.38 27.55
C ALA A 57 5.89 -0.27 28.56
N ALA A 58 6.63 -1.31 28.13
CA ALA A 58 7.67 -1.98 28.91
C ALA A 58 9.04 -1.25 28.87
N GLY A 59 9.12 -0.05 28.29
CA GLY A 59 10.35 0.75 28.22
C GLY A 59 11.47 0.12 27.38
N GLN A 60 11.13 -0.81 26.48
CA GLN A 60 12.11 -1.55 25.69
C GLN A 60 12.66 -0.70 24.54
N ARG A 61 13.95 -0.88 24.23
CA ARG A 61 14.58 -0.23 23.07
C ARG A 61 14.12 -0.93 21.79
N LEU A 62 13.39 -0.22 20.94
CA LEU A 62 12.85 -0.74 19.69
C LEU A 62 13.39 0.02 18.47
N LEU A 63 13.95 -0.68 17.49
CA LEU A 63 14.42 -0.16 16.21
C LEU A 63 13.44 -0.54 15.08
N TYR A 64 13.27 0.36 14.12
CA TYR A 64 12.52 0.07 12.89
C TYR A 64 13.47 0.00 11.69
N ILE A 65 13.46 -1.13 10.98
CA ILE A 65 14.26 -1.36 9.76
C ILE A 65 13.30 -1.60 8.60
N PRO A 66 13.06 -0.63 7.70
CA PRO A 66 12.07 -0.80 6.63
C PRO A 66 12.28 -2.10 5.85
N GLY A 67 11.20 -2.86 5.58
CA GLY A 67 11.29 -4.14 4.88
C GLY A 67 11.98 -4.08 3.51
N ARG A 68 11.98 -2.92 2.83
CA ARG A 68 12.79 -2.70 1.62
C ARG A 68 14.30 -2.77 1.90
N THR A 69 14.75 -2.16 2.99
CA THR A 69 16.14 -2.22 3.46
C THR A 69 16.53 -3.66 3.79
N VAL A 70 15.66 -4.39 4.50
CA VAL A 70 15.85 -5.82 4.80
C VAL A 70 15.95 -6.63 3.51
N HIS A 71 15.06 -6.41 2.55
CA HIS A 71 15.08 -7.10 1.25
C HIS A 71 16.36 -6.84 0.46
N HIS A 72 16.86 -5.60 0.46
CA HIS A 72 18.13 -5.27 -0.19
C HIS A 72 19.32 -5.97 0.50
N ALA A 73 19.31 -6.06 1.83
CA ALA A 73 20.34 -6.79 2.59
C ALA A 73 20.22 -8.31 2.43
N ALA A 74 19.03 -8.87 2.25
CA ALA A 74 18.81 -10.32 2.23
C ALA A 74 19.64 -11.07 1.17
N GLY A 75 20.02 -10.40 0.08
CA GLY A 75 20.90 -10.96 -0.95
C GLY A 75 22.33 -11.28 -0.48
N SER A 76 22.81 -10.68 0.62
CA SER A 76 24.13 -10.96 1.19
C SER A 76 24.12 -12.09 2.23
N TYR A 77 22.96 -12.65 2.58
CA TYR A 77 22.81 -13.72 3.56
C TYR A 77 22.69 -15.09 2.90
N ARG A 78 23.28 -16.13 3.51
CA ARG A 78 23.25 -17.51 2.99
C ARG A 78 21.83 -18.08 2.97
N GLY A 79 21.55 -18.94 1.99
CA GLY A 79 20.31 -19.71 1.86
C GLY A 79 19.35 -19.18 0.79
N GLU A 80 18.73 -20.09 0.04
CA GLU A 80 17.72 -19.79 -0.97
C GLU A 80 16.31 -19.73 -0.35
N GLY A 81 15.43 -18.93 -0.96
CA GLY A 81 14.04 -18.80 -0.51
C GLY A 81 13.80 -17.79 0.62
N LYS A 82 12.57 -17.26 0.65
CA LYS A 82 12.08 -16.33 1.66
C LYS A 82 11.33 -17.10 2.74
N THR A 83 11.71 -16.90 4.01
CA THR A 83 10.99 -17.45 5.16
C THR A 83 10.96 -16.40 6.28
N ASP A 84 9.89 -16.37 7.08
CA ASP A 84 9.76 -15.41 8.18
C ASP A 84 10.90 -15.53 9.20
N ALA A 85 11.36 -16.76 9.46
CA ALA A 85 12.49 -17.01 10.37
C ALA A 85 13.82 -16.48 9.82
N LYS A 86 14.01 -16.50 8.49
CA LYS A 86 15.18 -15.91 7.82
C LYS A 86 15.11 -14.39 7.90
N ASP A 87 13.96 -13.80 7.57
CA ASP A 87 13.74 -12.36 7.61
C ASP A 87 13.98 -11.84 9.04
N ALA A 88 13.45 -12.51 10.07
CA ALA A 88 13.70 -12.17 11.47
C ALA A 88 15.18 -12.25 11.87
N ALA A 89 15.92 -13.26 11.38
CA ALA A 89 17.35 -13.38 11.64
C ALA A 89 18.16 -12.26 10.97
N ILE A 90 17.81 -11.90 9.72
CA ILE A 90 18.43 -10.78 9.01
C ILE A 90 18.16 -9.46 9.74
N ILE A 91 16.92 -9.21 10.16
CA ILE A 91 16.54 -8.00 10.91
C ILE A 91 17.34 -7.88 12.20
N ALA A 92 17.43 -8.97 12.98
CA ALA A 92 18.19 -8.98 14.23
C ALA A 92 19.69 -8.71 14.00
N ASP A 93 20.27 -9.32 12.97
CA ASP A 93 21.69 -9.14 12.66
C ASP A 93 22.00 -7.74 12.09
N GLN A 94 21.12 -7.18 11.25
CA GLN A 94 21.23 -5.79 10.80
C GLN A 94 21.14 -4.80 11.96
N ALA A 95 20.24 -5.02 12.91
CA ALA A 95 20.10 -4.20 14.11
C ALA A 95 21.35 -4.24 14.99
N ARG A 96 22.00 -5.40 15.08
CA ARG A 96 23.26 -5.60 15.82
C ARG A 96 24.44 -4.87 15.18
N MET A 97 24.54 -4.87 13.85
CA MET A 97 25.67 -4.30 13.12
C MET A 97 25.57 -2.80 12.83
N ARG A 98 24.34 -2.25 12.73
CA ARG A 98 24.13 -0.86 12.32
C ARG A 98 23.93 0.09 13.48
N HIS A 99 24.73 1.16 13.52
CA HIS A 99 24.64 2.21 14.54
C HIS A 99 23.84 3.44 14.10
N ASP A 100 23.42 3.51 12.83
CA ASP A 100 22.68 4.64 12.25
C ASP A 100 21.15 4.48 12.32
N LEU A 101 20.67 3.37 12.91
CA LEU A 101 19.25 3.10 13.08
C LEU A 101 18.68 3.91 14.25
N GLN A 102 17.60 4.66 13.99
CA GLN A 102 16.93 5.42 15.03
C GLN A 102 15.89 4.58 15.77
N PRO A 103 15.84 4.66 17.11
CA PRO A 103 14.77 4.05 17.89
C PRO A 103 13.40 4.57 17.49
N LEU A 104 12.46 3.65 17.35
CA LEU A 104 11.04 3.96 17.26
C LEU A 104 10.63 4.55 18.61
N ARG A 105 10.29 5.84 18.62
CA ARG A 105 9.70 6.49 19.78
C ARG A 105 8.20 6.23 19.78
N ALA A 106 7.58 6.27 20.96
CA ALA A 106 6.13 6.48 21.06
C ALA A 106 5.76 7.64 20.13
N GLY A 107 5.03 7.33 19.07
CA GLY A 107 4.40 8.38 18.28
C GLY A 107 3.39 9.05 19.19
N ASP A 108 3.47 10.37 19.29
CA ASP A 108 2.36 11.16 19.83
C ASP A 108 1.06 10.75 19.11
N ASP A 109 -0.10 10.89 19.75
CA ASP A 109 -1.39 10.43 19.22
C ASP A 109 -1.63 10.93 17.78
N ILE A 110 -1.13 12.14 17.48
CA ILE A 110 -1.10 12.75 16.15
C ILE A 110 -0.42 11.87 15.10
N ALA A 111 0.73 11.26 15.41
CA ALA A 111 1.45 10.38 14.49
C ALA A 111 0.67 9.08 14.22
N VAL A 112 -0.03 8.55 15.22
CA VAL A 112 -0.92 7.39 15.07
C VAL A 112 -2.10 7.72 14.17
N GLU A 113 -2.77 8.85 14.42
CA GLU A 113 -3.90 9.33 13.62
C GLU A 113 -3.50 9.62 12.16
N LEU A 114 -2.40 10.36 11.94
CA LEU A 114 -1.86 10.62 10.60
C LEU A 114 -1.55 9.31 9.86
N ARG A 115 -1.04 8.30 10.55
CA ARG A 115 -0.78 6.99 9.97
C ARG A 115 -2.07 6.29 9.54
N ILE A 116 -3.12 6.30 10.36
CA ILE A 116 -4.43 5.75 9.99
C ILE A 116 -4.98 6.43 8.72
N LEU A 117 -4.91 7.76 8.67
CA LEU A 117 -5.38 8.54 7.52
C LEU A 117 -4.56 8.27 6.25
N THR A 118 -3.24 8.18 6.37
CA THR A 118 -2.34 7.92 5.23
C THR A 118 -2.46 6.48 4.71
N SER A 119 -2.65 5.49 5.58
CA SER A 119 -2.97 4.11 5.19
C SER A 119 -4.29 4.04 4.43
N ARG A 120 -5.36 4.63 4.98
CA ARG A 120 -6.68 4.68 4.30
C ARG A 120 -6.60 5.37 2.94
N ARG A 121 -5.83 6.46 2.84
CA ARG A 121 -5.60 7.14 1.55
C ARG A 121 -4.91 6.23 0.55
N SER A 122 -3.91 5.46 0.99
CA SER A 122 -3.14 4.55 0.14
C SER A 122 -4.02 3.42 -0.40
N ASP A 123 -4.87 2.84 0.46
CA ASP A 123 -5.85 1.82 0.06
C ASP A 123 -6.84 2.35 -0.96
N LEU A 124 -7.43 3.54 -0.71
CA LEU A 124 -8.36 4.18 -1.65
C LEU A 124 -7.70 4.48 -3.02
N VAL A 125 -6.42 4.86 -3.04
CA VAL A 125 -5.68 5.07 -4.30
C VAL A 125 -5.47 3.75 -5.04
N ALA A 126 -5.14 2.67 -4.33
CA ALA A 126 -4.98 1.35 -4.91
C ALA A 126 -6.31 0.84 -5.48
N ASP A 127 -7.41 0.97 -4.75
CA ASP A 127 -8.74 0.55 -5.18
C ASP A 127 -9.25 1.38 -6.36
N ARG A 128 -9.01 2.70 -6.35
CA ARG A 128 -9.29 3.56 -7.50
C ARG A 128 -8.54 3.07 -8.75
N THR A 129 -7.25 2.77 -8.61
CA THR A 129 -6.43 2.30 -9.73
C THR A 129 -6.93 0.95 -10.26
N ARG A 130 -7.27 0.01 -9.38
CA ARG A 130 -7.85 -1.28 -9.75
C ARG A 130 -9.19 -1.11 -10.48
N ALA A 131 -10.08 -0.26 -9.96
CA ALA A 131 -11.37 0.00 -10.58
C ALA A 131 -11.23 0.61 -11.98
N ILE A 132 -10.34 1.59 -12.15
CA ILE A 132 -10.07 2.19 -13.47
C ILE A 132 -9.50 1.17 -14.44
N ASN A 133 -8.54 0.34 -14.01
CA ASN A 133 -7.96 -0.68 -14.89
C ASN A 133 -8.98 -1.74 -15.31
N ARG A 134 -9.88 -2.18 -14.41
CA ARG A 134 -10.98 -3.08 -14.77
C ARG A 134 -11.94 -2.45 -15.78
N MET A 135 -12.35 -1.20 -15.54
CA MET A 135 -13.22 -0.46 -16.46
C MET A 135 -12.56 -0.30 -17.84
N ARG A 136 -11.27 0.03 -17.90
CA ARG A 136 -10.53 0.14 -19.17
C ARG A 136 -10.45 -1.20 -19.90
N ALA A 137 -10.19 -2.30 -19.18
CA ALA A 137 -10.20 -3.64 -19.77
C ALA A 137 -11.55 -3.97 -20.39
N GLN A 138 -12.66 -3.68 -19.69
CA GLN A 138 -14.01 -3.86 -20.23
C GLN A 138 -14.28 -2.97 -21.45
N LEU A 139 -13.83 -1.71 -21.45
CA LEU A 139 -13.96 -0.84 -22.61
C LEU A 139 -13.16 -1.34 -23.82
N LEU A 140 -12.01 -1.98 -23.61
CA LEU A 140 -11.24 -2.57 -24.72
C LEU A 140 -11.98 -3.71 -25.41
N GLU A 141 -12.87 -4.42 -24.71
CA GLU A 141 -13.64 -5.51 -25.30
C GLU A 141 -14.60 -5.03 -26.40
N TYR A 142 -15.19 -3.84 -26.25
CA TYR A 142 -16.27 -3.40 -27.17
C TYR A 142 -16.13 -1.96 -27.70
N PHE A 143 -15.36 -1.08 -27.05
CA PHE A 143 -15.16 0.33 -27.46
C PHE A 143 -13.71 0.83 -27.30
N PRO A 144 -12.72 0.14 -27.92
CA PRO A 144 -11.31 0.50 -27.80
C PRO A 144 -10.98 1.93 -28.28
N ALA A 145 -11.76 2.51 -29.19
CA ALA A 145 -11.54 3.91 -29.61
C ALA A 145 -11.77 4.91 -28.48
N LEU A 146 -12.81 4.71 -27.65
CA LEU A 146 -13.10 5.57 -26.50
C LEU A 146 -12.13 5.34 -25.35
N GLU A 147 -11.65 4.10 -25.18
CA GLU A 147 -10.63 3.78 -24.18
C GLU A 147 -9.35 4.60 -24.41
N ARG A 148 -8.86 4.64 -25.66
CA ARG A 148 -7.63 5.37 -26.02
C ARG A 148 -7.79 6.89 -25.97
N ALA A 149 -9.02 7.38 -26.05
CA ALA A 149 -9.31 8.80 -26.19
C ALA A 149 -9.00 9.62 -24.92
N PHE A 150 -8.86 8.98 -23.75
CA PHE A 150 -8.68 9.67 -22.48
C PHE A 150 -7.70 8.97 -21.53
N ASP A 151 -6.95 9.77 -20.77
CA ASP A 151 -6.31 9.31 -19.53
C ASP A 151 -7.36 9.30 -18.40
N TYR A 152 -8.01 8.16 -18.19
CA TYR A 152 -9.04 8.00 -17.16
C TYR A 152 -8.52 8.13 -15.72
N ASN A 153 -7.20 8.01 -15.50
CA ASN A 153 -6.60 8.29 -14.20
C ASN A 153 -6.61 9.78 -13.86
N LYS A 154 -6.62 10.66 -14.87
CA LYS A 154 -6.59 12.12 -14.68
C LYS A 154 -7.90 12.82 -15.05
N SER A 155 -8.68 12.26 -15.98
CA SER A 155 -9.89 12.89 -16.49
C SER A 155 -11.14 12.46 -15.72
N ARG A 156 -11.52 13.23 -14.70
CA ARG A 156 -12.82 13.06 -14.01
C ARG A 156 -14.00 13.24 -14.96
N ALA A 157 -13.87 14.13 -15.95
CA ALA A 157 -14.93 14.37 -16.93
C ALA A 157 -15.17 13.15 -17.84
N ALA A 158 -14.12 12.43 -18.24
CA ALA A 158 -14.25 11.17 -18.99
C ALA A 158 -14.90 10.07 -18.14
N LEU A 159 -14.57 9.99 -16.85
CA LEU A 159 -15.25 9.06 -15.93
C LEU A 159 -16.75 9.41 -15.76
N ILE A 160 -17.10 10.70 -15.67
CA ILE A 160 -18.50 11.15 -15.64
C ILE A 160 -19.22 10.81 -16.94
N LEU A 161 -18.57 10.95 -18.10
CA LEU A 161 -19.13 10.58 -19.40
C LEU A 161 -19.59 9.11 -19.40
N LEU A 162 -18.75 8.21 -18.91
CA LEU A 162 -19.04 6.77 -18.83
C LEU A 162 -20.17 6.40 -17.86
N THR A 163 -20.69 7.33 -17.05
CA THR A 163 -21.90 7.06 -16.24
C THR A 163 -23.19 7.27 -17.03
N GLY A 164 -23.12 7.76 -18.26
CA GLY A 164 -24.30 8.00 -19.10
C GLY A 164 -24.14 7.61 -20.57
N TYR A 165 -22.91 7.57 -21.08
CA TYR A 165 -22.61 7.21 -22.46
C TYR A 165 -21.42 6.26 -22.51
N GLN A 166 -21.70 4.99 -22.78
CA GLN A 166 -20.68 3.93 -22.83
C GLN A 166 -20.51 3.31 -24.20
N THR A 167 -21.40 3.56 -25.17
CA THR A 167 -21.35 2.90 -26.49
C THR A 167 -21.19 3.91 -27.63
N PRO A 168 -20.64 3.49 -28.79
CA PRO A 168 -20.50 4.37 -29.96
C PRO A 168 -21.86 4.93 -30.41
N ASP A 169 -22.89 4.08 -30.50
CA ASP A 169 -24.23 4.47 -30.92
C ASP A 169 -24.90 5.47 -29.98
N ALA A 170 -24.73 5.29 -28.66
CA ALA A 170 -25.28 6.22 -27.69
C ALA A 170 -24.65 7.61 -27.83
N LEU A 171 -23.34 7.69 -28.07
CA LEU A 171 -22.63 8.95 -28.30
C LEU A 171 -23.05 9.61 -29.61
N ARG A 172 -23.14 8.85 -30.71
CA ARG A 172 -23.59 9.38 -32.01
C ARG A 172 -25.03 9.88 -31.95
N SER A 173 -25.93 9.10 -31.36
CA SER A 173 -27.36 9.45 -31.23
C SER A 173 -27.59 10.65 -30.32
N ALA A 174 -26.77 10.79 -29.27
CA ALA A 174 -26.83 11.96 -28.41
C ALA A 174 -26.30 13.22 -29.10
N GLY A 175 -25.20 13.08 -29.85
CA GLY A 175 -24.48 14.20 -30.45
C GLY A 175 -23.71 15.04 -29.43
N GLY A 176 -22.73 15.82 -29.91
CA GLY A 176 -21.80 16.56 -29.06
C GLY A 176 -22.49 17.54 -28.10
N ALA A 177 -23.53 18.25 -28.55
CA ALA A 177 -24.22 19.26 -27.74
C ALA A 177 -24.91 18.64 -26.51
N ARG A 178 -25.57 17.49 -26.67
CA ARG A 178 -26.28 16.81 -25.58
C ARG A 178 -25.29 16.17 -24.59
N VAL A 179 -24.21 15.58 -25.09
CA VAL A 179 -23.13 15.05 -24.25
C VAL A 179 -22.46 16.17 -23.44
N ALA A 180 -22.16 17.31 -24.07
CA ALA A 180 -21.59 18.46 -23.38
C ALA A 180 -22.55 19.02 -22.31
N ALA A 181 -23.85 19.13 -22.60
CA ALA A 181 -24.86 19.53 -21.63
C ALA A 181 -24.96 18.56 -20.44
N PHE A 182 -24.93 17.24 -20.70
CA PHE A 182 -24.89 16.20 -19.66
C PHE A 182 -23.69 16.36 -18.72
N LEU A 183 -22.51 16.64 -19.29
CA LEU A 183 -21.26 16.85 -18.56
C LEU A 183 -21.30 18.14 -17.73
N ARG A 184 -21.77 19.25 -18.30
CA ARG A 184 -21.93 20.54 -17.58
C ARG A 184 -22.90 20.42 -16.41
N LYS A 185 -24.03 19.74 -16.59
CA LYS A 185 -25.01 19.49 -15.51
C LYS A 185 -24.36 18.79 -14.30
N ARG A 186 -23.31 17.99 -14.53
CA ARG A 186 -22.53 17.29 -13.50
C ARG A 186 -21.25 18.02 -13.07
N LYS A 187 -21.12 19.30 -13.44
CA LYS A 187 -19.97 20.16 -13.12
C LYS A 187 -18.63 19.57 -13.60
N ALA A 188 -18.64 18.83 -14.71
CA ALA A 188 -17.42 18.33 -15.32
C ALA A 188 -16.64 19.50 -15.95
N ARG A 189 -15.33 19.57 -15.67
CA ARG A 189 -14.43 20.53 -16.32
C ARG A 189 -14.20 20.12 -17.78
N ASN A 190 -13.97 21.10 -18.65
CA ASN A 190 -13.68 20.89 -20.08
C ASN A 190 -14.76 20.06 -20.80
N ALA A 191 -16.04 20.26 -20.43
CA ALA A 191 -17.16 19.46 -20.92
C ALA A 191 -17.25 19.41 -22.46
N ASP A 192 -17.04 20.54 -23.14
CA ASP A 192 -17.10 20.62 -24.60
C ASP A 192 -15.98 19.82 -25.27
N THR A 193 -14.75 19.98 -24.80
CA THR A 193 -13.59 19.24 -25.31
C THR A 193 -13.80 17.74 -25.13
N VAL A 194 -14.24 17.31 -23.94
CA VAL A 194 -14.48 15.89 -23.65
C VAL A 194 -15.62 15.33 -24.51
N ALA A 195 -16.71 16.08 -24.69
CA ALA A 195 -17.80 15.68 -25.55
C ALA A 195 -17.37 15.54 -27.01
N ALA A 196 -16.59 16.50 -27.53
CA ALA A 196 -16.05 16.45 -28.89
C ALA A 196 -15.11 15.27 -29.08
N THR A 197 -14.16 15.04 -28.17
CA THR A 197 -13.23 13.90 -28.21
C THR A 197 -13.98 12.56 -28.16
N ALA A 198 -14.99 12.43 -27.29
CA ALA A 198 -15.79 11.21 -27.21
C ALA A 198 -16.60 10.96 -28.49
N LEU A 199 -17.17 12.01 -29.08
CA LEU A 199 -17.89 11.90 -30.35
C LEU A 199 -16.96 11.50 -31.50
N GLN A 200 -15.74 12.06 -31.55
CA GLN A 200 -14.73 11.65 -32.54
C GLN A 200 -14.35 10.17 -32.37
N ALA A 201 -14.16 9.70 -31.14
CA ALA A 201 -13.92 8.29 -30.87
C ALA A 201 -15.09 7.40 -31.34
N ALA A 202 -16.33 7.84 -31.14
CA ALA A 202 -17.52 7.14 -31.61
C ALA A 202 -17.63 7.13 -33.14
N ILE A 203 -17.26 8.22 -33.83
CA ILE A 203 -17.23 8.26 -35.31
C ILE A 203 -16.13 7.36 -35.85
N ALA A 204 -14.99 7.26 -35.17
CA ALA A 204 -13.88 6.42 -35.59
C ALA A 204 -14.14 4.90 -35.46
N GLN A 205 -15.17 4.49 -34.70
CA GLN A 205 -15.49 3.08 -34.47
C GLN A 205 -16.96 2.75 -34.81
N HIS A 206 -17.14 2.04 -35.93
CA HIS A 206 -18.47 1.62 -36.41
C HIS A 206 -18.85 0.20 -35.96
N SER A 207 -17.85 -0.65 -35.69
CA SER A 207 -18.06 -2.02 -35.22
C SER A 207 -17.94 -2.07 -33.69
N ILE A 208 -18.92 -2.69 -33.04
CA ILE A 208 -18.80 -3.13 -31.65
C ILE A 208 -18.28 -4.57 -31.73
N VAL A 209 -17.16 -4.84 -31.05
CA VAL A 209 -16.57 -6.18 -30.95
C VAL A 209 -17.27 -6.96 -29.84
#